data_AF-A0A955B153-F1
#
_entry.id   AF-A0A955B153-F1
#
_cell.length_a   1.000
_cell.length_b   1.000
_cell.length_c   1.000
_cell.angle_alpha   90.00
_cell.angle_beta   90.00
_cell.angle_gamma   90.00
#
_symmetry.space_group_name_H-M   'P 1'
#
loop_
_entity.id
_entity.type
_entity.pdbx_description
1 polymer ?
#
loop_
_entity_poly.entity_id
_entity_poly.type
_entity_poly.pdbx_seq_one_letter_code
_entity_poly.pdbx_strand_id
1 'polypeptide(L)'
;QNLTHYNAWRYRNYLIDAFNNDKPYDRFIVEQLAGDLLPYENDRQLTEQLVATGFLMVGPKQLSERDKEKLRMDVVDEQIDTTGRVFMGMTLGCARCHDHKFDPIPSRDYYGLAGIFRSTTTVDGIKLGNVFVSGWKVRPLPIEPAHAAALKEHEDSLASIETPLKQAREALKKLGQPSKFPRQVADLPGIVVDDREAEKQGDWKDSTYSPNYVGSGYIHDDRMGKGEKSVTFRPKLTAAGMYEVRISYAGSGGRSTRVPVTITHADGEDRVLVDQSKPASIEGLFHSLGQFRFESPEQAAVVIATDGTDDGHVIVDAVQFLPQGAAAAETPKDEAEPQDEADDAEKQRLAERRKTLEQQIKQLEADLAELKKQAPPPAPMAMAAADIDEPTDFVQLIRGNHNRPGDPVPRGFLQVAMRSESDDVAITPHQSGRLELAQWIASADNPLTTRVFANRVWHWLMGEGLVRSVDNFGHLGERPSHPELLDYLAARLVQQDWSVKQLVREVVLSRTYRLASQHDAAAFDVDPENRLRWRYPRRRL
;
A
#
# COMPACT_ATOMS: atom_id res chain seq x y z
N GLN A 1 17.84 -6.75 16.17
CA GLN A 1 16.73 -7.47 15.49
C GLN A 1 17.22 -7.99 14.15
N ASN A 2 16.82 -9.20 13.74
CA ASN A 2 17.10 -9.69 12.38
C ASN A 2 16.29 -8.81 11.40
N LEU A 3 16.97 -7.91 10.69
CA LEU A 3 16.35 -6.93 9.79
C LEU A 3 15.61 -7.58 8.63
N THR A 4 16.02 -8.80 8.26
CA THR A 4 15.43 -9.54 7.14
C THR A 4 14.30 -10.43 7.65
N HIS A 5 14.56 -11.36 8.57
CA HIS A 5 13.60 -12.38 9.02
C HIS A 5 13.06 -12.12 10.44
N TYR A 6 12.40 -10.99 10.65
CA TYR A 6 12.02 -10.50 11.99
C TYR A 6 11.03 -11.39 12.75
N ASN A 7 10.17 -12.15 12.04
CA ASN A 7 9.19 -13.06 12.66
C ASN A 7 9.53 -14.56 12.48
N ALA A 8 10.71 -14.90 11.95
CA ALA A 8 11.07 -16.31 11.69
C ALA A 8 11.28 -17.15 12.97
N TRP A 9 11.40 -16.52 14.14
CA TRP A 9 11.44 -17.24 15.42
C TRP A 9 10.16 -18.03 15.69
N ARG A 10 9.01 -17.62 15.15
CA ARG A 10 7.75 -18.36 15.24
C ARG A 10 7.86 -19.68 14.47
N TYR A 11 8.40 -19.64 13.25
CA TYR A 11 8.64 -20.82 12.44
C TYR A 11 9.61 -21.80 13.12
N ARG A 12 10.71 -21.27 13.69
CA ARG A 12 11.63 -22.08 14.51
C ARG A 12 10.91 -22.78 15.67
N ASN A 13 10.05 -22.07 16.40
CA ASN A 13 9.30 -22.67 17.51
C ASN A 13 8.32 -23.74 17.01
N TYR A 14 7.61 -23.48 15.91
CA TYR A 14 6.77 -24.48 15.26
C TYR A 14 7.55 -25.77 14.94
N LEU A 15 8.76 -25.66 14.39
CA LEU A 15 9.61 -26.84 14.13
C LEU A 15 9.92 -27.61 15.41
N ILE A 16 10.37 -26.90 16.46
CA ILE A 16 10.68 -27.51 17.76
C ILE A 16 9.46 -28.24 18.33
N ASP A 17 8.31 -27.57 18.34
CA ASP A 17 7.06 -28.10 18.89
C ASP A 17 6.54 -29.29 18.06
N ALA A 18 6.65 -29.25 16.73
CA ALA A 18 6.24 -30.35 15.85
C ALA A 18 7.02 -31.64 16.16
N PHE A 19 8.35 -31.58 16.27
CA PHE A 19 9.15 -32.76 16.61
C PHE A 19 8.98 -33.18 18.08
N ASN A 20 8.86 -32.21 19.01
CA ASN A 20 8.64 -32.51 20.43
C ASN A 20 7.30 -33.20 20.68
N ASN A 21 6.26 -32.85 19.92
CA ASN A 21 4.95 -33.46 20.03
C ASN A 21 4.79 -34.70 19.13
N ASP A 22 5.84 -35.10 18.40
CA ASP A 22 5.81 -36.21 17.45
C ASP A 22 4.69 -36.06 16.40
N LYS A 23 4.54 -34.85 15.87
CA LYS A 23 3.60 -34.56 14.79
C LYS A 23 3.86 -35.55 13.64
N PRO A 24 2.81 -36.25 13.13
CA PRO A 24 2.94 -37.12 11.97
C PRO A 24 3.65 -36.39 10.83
N TYR A 25 4.68 -37.02 10.26
CA TYR A 25 5.57 -36.34 9.31
C TYR A 25 4.86 -35.97 8.00
N ASP A 26 3.88 -36.75 7.56
CA ASP A 26 2.97 -36.40 6.46
C ASP A 26 2.20 -35.10 6.75
N ARG A 27 1.61 -34.98 7.94
CA ARG A 27 0.91 -33.76 8.37
C ARG A 27 1.86 -32.58 8.45
N PHE A 28 3.07 -32.80 8.95
CA PHE A 28 4.13 -31.79 8.97
C PHE A 28 4.42 -31.29 7.55
N ILE A 29 4.63 -32.17 6.55
CA ILE A 29 4.84 -31.77 5.15
C ILE A 29 3.68 -30.91 4.64
N VAL A 30 2.44 -31.37 4.85
CA VAL A 30 1.25 -30.67 4.37
C VAL A 30 1.17 -29.25 4.96
N GLU A 31 1.45 -29.10 6.25
CA GLU A 31 1.44 -27.78 6.90
C GLU A 31 2.56 -26.86 6.41
N GLN A 32 3.76 -27.40 6.13
CA GLN A 32 4.89 -26.62 5.60
C GLN A 32 4.58 -26.00 4.24
N LEU A 33 3.91 -26.76 3.38
CA LEU A 33 3.63 -26.35 2.01
C LEU A 33 2.28 -25.64 1.86
N ALA A 34 1.26 -26.02 2.62
CA ALA A 34 -0.12 -25.59 2.41
C ALA A 34 -0.90 -25.33 3.70
N GLY A 35 -0.22 -25.13 4.84
CA GLY A 35 -0.86 -24.97 6.15
C GLY A 35 -1.97 -23.93 6.16
N ASP A 36 -1.75 -22.78 5.56
CA ASP A 36 -2.72 -21.68 5.47
C ASP A 36 -3.96 -21.96 4.59
N LEU A 37 -3.98 -23.07 3.85
CA LEU A 37 -5.10 -23.53 3.03
C LEU A 37 -5.92 -24.62 3.73
N LEU A 38 -5.49 -25.06 4.92
CA LEU A 38 -6.14 -26.13 5.65
C LEU A 38 -7.32 -25.60 6.47
N PRO A 39 -8.36 -26.41 6.67
CA PRO A 39 -9.39 -26.10 7.66
C PRO A 39 -8.78 -26.10 9.07
N TYR A 40 -9.36 -25.28 9.94
CA TYR A 40 -8.98 -25.16 11.34
C TYR A 40 -10.21 -25.13 12.24
N GLU A 41 -10.06 -25.64 13.46
CA GLU A 41 -11.11 -25.74 14.48
C GLU A 41 -11.00 -24.61 15.52
N ASN A 42 -9.79 -24.05 15.68
CA ASN A 42 -9.51 -23.02 16.69
C ASN A 42 -8.32 -22.14 16.29
N ASP A 43 -8.19 -21.00 16.97
CA ASP A 43 -7.17 -19.96 16.72
C ASP A 43 -5.74 -20.46 16.88
N ARG A 44 -5.52 -21.41 17.79
CA ARG A 44 -4.20 -22.03 17.96
C ARG A 44 -3.83 -22.83 16.73
N GLN A 45 -4.75 -23.67 16.23
CA GLN A 45 -4.51 -24.46 15.03
C GLN A 45 -4.30 -23.57 13.81
N LEU A 46 -5.10 -22.51 13.64
CA LEU A 46 -4.91 -21.51 12.59
C LEU A 46 -3.52 -20.86 12.70
N THR A 47 -3.09 -20.48 13.91
CA THR A 47 -1.76 -19.91 14.14
C THR A 47 -0.64 -20.88 13.74
N GLU A 48 -0.73 -22.14 14.17
CA GLU A 48 0.25 -23.17 13.83
C GLU A 48 0.32 -23.39 12.31
N GLN A 49 -0.83 -23.51 11.64
CA GLN A 49 -0.98 -23.69 10.21
C GLN A 49 -0.41 -22.52 9.40
N LEU A 50 -0.69 -21.27 9.80
CA LEU A 50 -0.11 -20.08 9.17
C LEU A 50 1.42 -20.04 9.34
N VAL A 51 1.90 -20.28 10.56
CA VAL A 51 3.33 -20.23 10.88
C VAL A 51 4.12 -21.33 10.16
N ALA A 52 3.53 -22.51 9.96
CA ALA A 52 4.16 -23.63 9.25
C ALA A 52 4.62 -23.25 7.83
N THR A 53 3.85 -22.42 7.13
CA THR A 53 4.22 -21.92 5.78
C THR A 53 5.48 -21.05 5.75
N GLY A 54 6.06 -20.73 6.92
CA GLY A 54 7.38 -20.14 7.07
C GLY A 54 8.48 -20.88 6.29
N PHE A 55 8.30 -22.17 5.98
CA PHE A 55 9.17 -22.92 5.07
C PHE A 55 9.33 -22.28 3.70
N LEU A 56 8.23 -21.83 3.10
CA LEU A 56 8.24 -21.18 1.79
C LEU A 56 8.77 -19.74 1.84
N MET A 57 8.88 -19.19 3.06
CA MET A 57 9.32 -17.82 3.31
C MET A 57 10.83 -17.79 3.52
N VAL A 58 11.36 -18.64 4.40
CA VAL A 58 12.75 -18.59 4.85
C VAL A 58 13.67 -19.20 3.81
N GLY A 59 14.24 -18.35 2.97
CA GLY A 59 15.17 -18.74 1.91
C GLY A 59 15.94 -17.53 1.37
N PRO A 60 17.00 -17.75 0.58
CA PRO A 60 17.74 -16.66 -0.05
C PRO A 60 16.85 -15.90 -1.03
N LYS A 61 16.60 -14.61 -0.77
CA LYS A 61 15.78 -13.75 -1.63
C LYS A 61 16.44 -12.40 -1.81
N GLN A 62 16.62 -11.99 -3.07
CA GLN A 62 17.22 -10.70 -3.39
C GLN A 62 16.17 -9.59 -3.34
N LEU A 63 15.83 -9.16 -2.13
CA LEU A 63 14.74 -8.20 -1.90
C LEU A 63 14.94 -6.85 -2.60
N SER A 64 16.18 -6.49 -2.94
CA SER A 64 16.52 -5.27 -3.69
C SER A 64 16.44 -5.42 -5.21
N GLU A 65 16.01 -6.58 -5.72
CA GLU A 65 15.83 -6.80 -7.16
C GLU A 65 14.75 -5.86 -7.71
N ARG A 66 15.12 -5.12 -8.75
CA ARG A 66 14.31 -4.08 -9.39
C ARG A 66 13.35 -4.69 -10.40
N ASP A 67 13.81 -5.74 -11.10
CA ASP A 67 12.95 -6.52 -11.99
C ASP A 67 12.08 -7.46 -11.14
N LYS A 68 10.83 -7.06 -10.91
CA LYS A 68 9.93 -7.80 -10.00
C LYS A 68 9.50 -9.16 -10.55
N GLU A 69 9.46 -9.34 -11.87
CA GLU A 69 9.18 -10.67 -12.44
C GLU A 69 10.39 -11.58 -12.29
N LYS A 70 11.61 -11.06 -12.47
CA LYS A 70 12.82 -11.81 -12.14
C LYS A 70 12.85 -12.22 -10.68
N LEU A 71 12.57 -11.28 -9.76
CA LEU A 71 12.46 -11.58 -8.32
C LEU A 71 11.45 -12.69 -8.06
N ARG A 72 10.26 -12.61 -8.66
CA ARG A 72 9.22 -13.63 -8.51
C ARG A 72 9.71 -15.00 -8.98
N MET A 73 10.36 -15.07 -10.14
CA MET A 73 10.89 -16.32 -10.66
C MET A 73 12.05 -16.88 -9.83
N ASP A 74 12.92 -16.03 -9.28
CA ASP A 74 13.99 -16.47 -8.39
C ASP A 74 13.44 -16.97 -7.04
N VAL A 75 12.35 -16.38 -6.53
CA VAL A 75 11.61 -16.91 -5.38
C VAL A 75 10.99 -18.28 -5.68
N VAL A 76 10.36 -18.43 -6.84
CA VAL A 76 9.75 -19.70 -7.28
C VAL A 76 10.82 -20.79 -7.43
N ASP A 77 11.96 -20.48 -8.06
CA ASP A 77 13.07 -21.41 -8.22
C ASP A 77 13.61 -21.88 -6.86
N GLU A 78 13.78 -20.97 -5.91
CA GLU A 78 14.18 -21.30 -4.54
C GLU A 78 13.16 -22.23 -3.85
N GLN A 79 11.86 -21.96 -3.98
CA GLN A 79 10.82 -22.80 -3.40
C GLN A 79 10.77 -24.19 -4.03
N ILE A 80 10.95 -24.30 -5.34
CA ILE A 80 11.03 -25.59 -6.06
C ILE A 80 12.28 -26.36 -5.63
N ASP A 81 13.45 -25.71 -5.58
CA ASP A 81 14.71 -26.36 -5.18
C ASP A 81 14.65 -26.84 -3.74
N THR A 82 14.20 -26.00 -2.81
CA THR A 82 14.06 -26.34 -1.39
C THR A 82 13.03 -27.46 -1.20
N THR A 83 11.84 -27.37 -1.80
CA THR A 83 10.81 -28.43 -1.71
C THR A 83 11.29 -29.74 -2.32
N GLY A 84 11.93 -29.67 -3.50
CA GLY A 84 12.45 -30.83 -4.22
C GLY A 84 13.52 -31.59 -3.43
N ARG A 85 14.51 -30.87 -2.88
CA ARG A 85 15.56 -31.48 -2.07
C ARG A 85 15.02 -31.97 -0.73
N VAL A 86 14.23 -31.15 -0.04
CA VAL A 86 13.78 -31.47 1.32
C VAL A 86 12.81 -32.65 1.30
N PHE A 87 11.81 -32.67 0.43
CA PHE A 87 10.81 -33.73 0.54
C PHE A 87 11.04 -34.89 -0.42
N MET A 88 11.63 -34.66 -1.59
CA MET A 88 11.76 -35.68 -2.63
C MET A 88 13.19 -36.11 -2.91
N GLY A 89 14.19 -35.43 -2.32
CA GLY A 89 15.59 -35.70 -2.62
C GLY A 89 15.94 -35.47 -4.09
N MET A 90 15.26 -34.53 -4.76
CA MET A 90 15.43 -34.24 -6.18
C MET A 90 15.98 -32.83 -6.40
N THR A 91 17.01 -32.69 -7.22
CA THR A 91 17.57 -31.40 -7.63
C THR A 91 16.92 -30.93 -8.93
N LEU A 92 15.93 -30.04 -8.82
CA LEU A 92 15.09 -29.66 -9.96
C LEU A 92 15.61 -28.44 -10.75
N GLY A 93 16.59 -27.71 -10.21
CA GLY A 93 17.04 -26.42 -10.78
C GLY A 93 17.57 -26.50 -12.23
N CYS A 94 18.17 -27.62 -12.66
CA CYS A 94 18.59 -27.77 -14.06
C CYS A 94 17.41 -27.75 -15.04
N ALA A 95 16.23 -28.24 -14.61
CA ALA A 95 15.02 -28.30 -15.43
C ALA A 95 14.44 -26.91 -15.77
N ARG A 96 14.89 -25.85 -15.08
CA ARG A 96 14.52 -24.46 -15.35
C ARG A 96 14.88 -24.04 -16.78
N CYS A 97 16.04 -24.46 -17.29
CA CYS A 97 16.58 -23.97 -18.56
C CYS A 97 16.44 -24.96 -19.72
N HIS A 98 16.45 -26.26 -19.42
CA HIS A 98 16.37 -27.35 -20.40
C HIS A 98 15.89 -28.61 -19.69
N ASP A 99 15.48 -29.65 -20.41
CA ASP A 99 15.15 -30.93 -19.79
C ASP A 99 16.31 -31.45 -18.94
N HIS A 100 16.01 -31.97 -17.76
CA HIS A 100 17.05 -32.35 -16.81
C HIS A 100 18.04 -33.33 -17.46
N LYS A 101 19.34 -33.04 -17.31
CA LYS A 101 20.38 -33.70 -18.10
C LYS A 101 20.49 -35.21 -17.86
N PHE A 102 20.19 -35.66 -16.64
CA PHE A 102 20.45 -37.04 -16.19
C PHE A 102 19.21 -37.76 -15.66
N ASP A 103 18.20 -37.00 -15.26
CA ASP A 103 16.96 -37.53 -14.70
C ASP A 103 15.87 -37.28 -15.74
N PRO A 104 14.89 -38.17 -15.92
CA PRO A 104 13.84 -38.01 -16.92
C PRO A 104 12.78 -37.01 -16.46
N ILE A 105 13.22 -35.78 -16.17
CA ILE A 105 12.40 -34.67 -15.70
C ILE A 105 12.40 -33.63 -16.82
N PRO A 106 11.31 -33.54 -17.61
CA PRO A 106 11.23 -32.52 -18.64
C PRO A 106 11.15 -31.14 -17.99
N SER A 107 11.64 -30.13 -18.70
CA SER A 107 11.53 -28.73 -18.28
C SER A 107 10.06 -28.35 -18.03
N ARG A 108 9.13 -28.98 -18.75
CA ARG A 108 7.69 -28.81 -18.56
C ARG A 108 7.22 -29.14 -17.14
N ASP A 109 7.77 -30.17 -16.49
CA ASP A 109 7.39 -30.52 -15.10
C ASP A 109 7.84 -29.43 -14.11
N TYR A 110 9.03 -28.87 -14.33
CA TYR A 110 9.50 -27.71 -13.56
C TYR A 110 8.54 -26.52 -13.70
N TYR A 111 8.08 -26.22 -14.92
CA TYR A 111 7.14 -25.11 -15.13
C TYR A 111 5.72 -25.40 -14.63
N GLY A 112 5.31 -26.67 -14.57
CA GLY A 112 4.09 -27.09 -13.86
C GLY A 112 4.16 -26.76 -12.37
N LEU A 113 5.27 -27.09 -11.70
CA LEU A 113 5.54 -26.70 -10.32
C LEU A 113 5.69 -25.17 -10.18
N ALA A 114 6.31 -24.51 -11.15
CA ALA A 114 6.48 -23.06 -11.15
C ALA A 114 5.13 -22.35 -11.19
N GLY A 115 4.14 -22.84 -11.93
CA GLY A 115 2.78 -22.30 -11.91
C GLY A 115 2.14 -22.37 -10.52
N ILE A 116 2.39 -23.44 -9.76
CA ILE A 116 1.88 -23.61 -8.39
C ILE A 116 2.49 -22.56 -7.46
N PHE A 117 3.82 -22.49 -7.40
CA PHE A 117 4.51 -21.55 -6.51
C PHE A 117 4.39 -20.09 -6.96
N ARG A 118 4.25 -19.82 -8.27
CA ARG A 118 3.94 -18.47 -8.78
C ARG A 118 2.56 -18.02 -8.34
N SER A 119 1.64 -18.95 -8.11
CA SER A 119 0.31 -18.68 -7.52
C SER A 119 0.36 -18.45 -6.01
N THR A 120 1.55 -18.42 -5.40
CA THR A 120 1.78 -18.17 -3.97
C THR A 120 2.60 -16.89 -3.77
N THR A 121 2.18 -16.04 -2.84
CA THR A 121 2.85 -14.80 -2.45
C THR A 121 3.62 -14.99 -1.15
N THR A 122 4.95 -14.86 -1.20
CA THR A 122 5.85 -14.88 -0.02
C THR A 122 6.64 -13.59 0.16
N VAL A 123 6.69 -12.76 -0.88
CA VAL A 123 7.24 -11.39 -0.86
C VAL A 123 6.12 -10.43 -1.23
N ASP A 124 6.02 -9.31 -0.51
CA ASP A 124 4.94 -8.34 -0.69
C ASP A 124 5.41 -6.93 -0.34
N GLY A 125 4.84 -5.94 -1.02
CA GLY A 125 4.95 -4.52 -0.70
C GLY A 125 6.35 -3.91 -0.80
N ILE A 126 6.44 -2.70 -0.24
CA ILE A 126 7.62 -1.85 -0.19
C ILE A 126 8.09 -1.79 1.26
N LYS A 127 9.34 -2.18 1.53
CA LYS A 127 9.95 -2.05 2.85
C LYS A 127 10.70 -0.72 2.95
N LEU A 128 10.67 -0.10 4.13
CA LEU A 128 11.41 1.14 4.46
C LEU A 128 11.04 2.35 3.56
N GLY A 129 9.84 2.38 2.99
CA GLY A 129 9.43 3.43 2.05
C GLY A 129 10.23 3.43 0.74
N ASN A 130 10.97 2.36 0.45
CA ASN A 130 11.81 2.24 -0.73
C ASN A 130 11.19 1.30 -1.77
N VAL A 131 10.66 1.87 -2.85
CA VAL A 131 10.01 1.13 -3.96
C VAL A 131 10.86 -0.02 -4.53
N PHE A 132 12.18 0.01 -4.35
CA PHE A 132 13.10 -1.00 -4.84
C PHE A 132 13.33 -2.17 -3.87
N VAL A 133 12.87 -2.08 -2.62
CA VAL A 133 13.08 -3.12 -1.61
C VAL A 133 11.75 -3.80 -1.28
N SER A 134 11.63 -5.06 -1.70
CA SER A 134 10.46 -5.88 -1.39
C SER A 134 10.42 -6.28 0.08
N GLY A 135 9.22 -6.31 0.66
CA GLY A 135 8.97 -6.84 1.99
C GLY A 135 8.64 -8.33 1.98
N TRP A 136 8.47 -8.90 3.16
CA TRP A 136 7.93 -10.25 3.34
C TRP A 136 6.41 -10.18 3.40
N LYS A 137 5.73 -11.18 2.84
CA LYS A 137 4.30 -11.36 3.13
C LYS A 137 4.15 -11.61 4.63
N VAL A 138 3.30 -10.81 5.26
CA VAL A 138 2.93 -11.00 6.66
C VAL A 138 1.43 -11.10 6.80
N ARG A 139 1.01 -11.93 7.74
CA ARG A 139 -0.39 -12.16 8.05
C ARG A 139 -0.64 -11.92 9.53
N PRO A 140 -1.75 -11.24 9.89
CA PRO A 140 -2.15 -11.13 11.28
C PRO A 140 -2.49 -12.52 11.80
N LEU A 141 -2.07 -12.79 13.03
CA LEU A 141 -2.48 -13.96 13.76
C LEU A 141 -3.77 -13.63 14.54
N PRO A 142 -4.64 -14.63 14.79
CA PRO A 142 -5.81 -14.45 15.63
C PRO A 142 -5.43 -13.86 16.99
N ILE A 143 -6.30 -12.99 17.50
CA ILE A 143 -6.17 -12.35 18.80
C ILE A 143 -7.50 -12.45 19.53
N GLU A 144 -7.43 -12.40 20.86
CA GLU A 144 -8.61 -12.40 21.71
C GLU A 144 -9.56 -11.24 21.32
N PRO A 145 -10.90 -11.45 21.33
CA PRO A 145 -11.86 -10.42 20.95
C PRO A 145 -11.72 -9.11 21.72
N ALA A 146 -11.35 -9.17 23.00
CA ALA A 146 -11.10 -8.00 23.82
C ALA A 146 -9.88 -7.19 23.34
N HIS A 147 -8.83 -7.88 22.86
CA HIS A 147 -7.66 -7.22 22.28
C HIS A 147 -7.98 -6.61 20.91
N ALA A 148 -8.76 -7.30 20.08
CA ALA A 148 -9.25 -6.76 18.82
C ALA A 148 -10.11 -5.50 19.02
N ALA A 149 -11.01 -5.51 20.01
CA ALA A 149 -11.83 -4.35 20.37
C ALA A 149 -10.97 -3.16 20.82
N ALA A 150 -9.97 -3.39 21.68
CA ALA A 150 -9.07 -2.34 22.15
C ALA A 150 -8.24 -1.72 20.99
N LEU A 151 -7.76 -2.53 20.05
CA LEU A 151 -7.05 -2.05 18.86
C LEU A 151 -7.96 -1.20 17.97
N LYS A 152 -9.20 -1.64 17.74
CA LYS A 152 -10.17 -0.90 16.94
C LYS A 152 -10.55 0.43 17.59
N GLU A 153 -10.84 0.43 18.89
CA GLU A 153 -11.13 1.65 19.65
C GLU A 153 -9.98 2.66 19.59
N HIS A 154 -8.74 2.16 19.69
CA HIS A 154 -7.55 2.99 19.54
C HIS A 154 -7.39 3.55 18.12
N GLU A 155 -7.65 2.76 17.09
CA GLU A 155 -7.63 3.19 15.68
C GLU A 155 -8.71 4.25 15.39
N ASP A 156 -9.93 4.03 15.85
CA ASP A 156 -11.05 4.98 15.73
C ASP A 156 -10.70 6.30 16.45
N SER A 157 -10.09 6.22 17.63
CA SER A 157 -9.62 7.38 18.39
C SER A 157 -8.51 8.13 17.64
N LEU A 158 -7.55 7.43 17.03
CA LEU A 158 -6.50 8.04 16.20
C LEU A 158 -7.13 8.78 15.01
N ALA A 159 -8.05 8.13 14.30
CA ALA A 159 -8.73 8.72 13.15
C ALA A 159 -9.53 9.98 13.52
N SER A 160 -10.12 10.01 14.73
CA SER A 160 -10.86 11.16 15.25
C SER A 160 -10.00 12.40 15.50
N ILE A 161 -8.68 12.23 15.70
CA ILE A 161 -7.71 13.32 15.93
C ILE A 161 -6.94 13.66 14.64
N GLU A 162 -6.47 12.64 13.92
CA GLU A 162 -5.68 12.81 12.70
C GLU A 162 -6.48 13.50 11.59
N THR A 163 -7.79 13.21 11.48
CA THR A 163 -8.64 13.85 10.48
C THR A 163 -8.79 15.37 10.72
N PRO A 164 -9.21 15.86 11.92
CA PRO A 164 -9.19 17.29 12.22
C PRO A 164 -7.80 17.93 12.13
N LEU A 165 -6.74 17.22 12.54
CA LEU A 165 -5.38 17.76 12.47
C LEU A 165 -4.96 18.02 11.02
N LYS A 166 -5.25 17.08 10.11
CA LYS A 166 -5.02 17.26 8.67
C LYS A 166 -5.82 18.45 8.13
N GLN A 167 -7.10 18.55 8.47
CA GLN A 167 -7.98 19.65 8.04
C GLN A 167 -7.48 21.00 8.56
N ALA A 168 -7.11 21.10 9.83
CA ALA A 168 -6.59 22.33 10.44
C ALA A 168 -5.27 22.77 9.80
N ARG A 169 -4.36 21.82 9.51
CA ARG A 169 -3.10 22.10 8.78
C ARG A 169 -3.36 22.57 7.35
N GLU A 170 -4.29 21.95 6.63
CA GLU A 170 -4.67 22.40 5.29
C GLU A 170 -5.33 23.78 5.30
N ALA A 171 -6.21 24.05 6.28
CA ALA A 171 -6.84 25.35 6.45
C ALA A 171 -5.80 26.44 6.77
N LEU A 172 -4.85 26.17 7.66
CA LEU A 172 -3.76 27.08 7.98
C LEU A 172 -2.87 27.35 6.77
N LYS A 173 -2.58 26.32 5.95
CA LYS A 173 -1.79 26.47 4.72
C LYS A 173 -2.49 27.36 3.69
N LYS A 174 -3.82 27.26 3.58
CA LYS A 174 -4.63 28.06 2.64
C LYS A 174 -4.91 29.48 3.14
N LEU A 175 -4.79 29.73 4.44
CA LEU A 175 -5.08 31.02 5.05
C LEU A 175 -4.12 32.11 4.51
N GLY A 176 -4.67 33.14 3.87
CA GLY A 176 -3.90 34.24 3.28
C GLY A 176 -3.18 33.91 1.98
N GLN A 177 -3.45 32.74 1.35
CA GLN A 177 -2.98 32.50 -0.02
C GLN A 177 -3.88 33.25 -1.01
N PRO A 178 -3.31 33.92 -2.03
CA PRO A 178 -4.11 34.52 -3.08
C PRO A 178 -4.85 33.41 -3.83
N SER A 179 -6.13 33.65 -4.02
CA SER A 179 -7.04 32.77 -4.72
C SER A 179 -6.59 32.55 -6.17
N LYS A 180 -6.83 31.37 -6.75
CA LYS A 180 -6.54 31.14 -8.17
C LYS A 180 -7.45 32.04 -9.02
N PHE A 181 -6.84 32.80 -9.93
CA PHE A 181 -7.54 33.63 -10.90
C PHE A 181 -7.52 32.99 -12.31
N PRO A 182 -8.52 33.27 -13.17
CA PRO A 182 -9.70 34.10 -12.92
C PRO A 182 -10.74 33.41 -12.02
N ARG A 183 -11.54 34.19 -11.28
CA ARG A 183 -12.65 33.68 -10.45
C ARG A 183 -13.89 33.51 -11.32
N GLN A 184 -14.59 32.37 -11.22
CA GLN A 184 -15.90 32.25 -11.87
C GLN A 184 -16.97 32.90 -10.99
N VAL A 185 -17.96 33.55 -11.62
CA VAL A 185 -19.11 34.19 -10.93
C VAL A 185 -19.79 33.20 -9.97
N ALA A 186 -19.95 31.94 -10.39
CA ALA A 186 -20.59 30.89 -9.60
C ALA A 186 -19.80 30.46 -8.33
N ASP A 187 -18.51 30.75 -8.27
CA ASP A 187 -17.63 30.39 -7.14
C ASP A 187 -17.58 31.50 -6.07
N LEU A 188 -18.23 32.64 -6.31
CA LEU A 188 -18.20 33.81 -5.46
C LEU A 188 -19.47 33.91 -4.61
N PRO A 189 -19.36 34.26 -3.32
CA PRO A 189 -20.53 34.42 -2.46
C PRO A 189 -21.36 35.65 -2.85
N GLY A 190 -22.65 35.62 -2.49
CA GLY A 190 -23.59 36.72 -2.74
C GLY A 190 -24.03 36.83 -4.21
N ILE A 191 -24.42 38.05 -4.59
CA ILE A 191 -24.90 38.34 -5.94
C ILE A 191 -23.79 39.10 -6.66
N VAL A 192 -23.26 38.54 -7.75
CA VAL A 192 -22.18 39.13 -8.53
C VAL A 192 -22.70 39.44 -9.93
N VAL A 193 -22.50 40.68 -10.37
CA VAL A 193 -22.81 41.13 -11.73
C VAL A 193 -21.49 41.39 -12.44
N ASP A 194 -21.20 40.60 -13.46
CA ASP A 194 -20.01 40.70 -14.31
C ASP A 194 -20.17 41.81 -15.36
N ASP A 195 -19.07 42.37 -15.86
CA ASP A 195 -19.11 43.49 -16.82
C ASP A 195 -19.88 43.13 -18.10
N ARG A 196 -19.91 41.85 -18.48
CA ARG A 196 -20.64 41.37 -19.65
C ARG A 196 -22.16 41.41 -19.47
N GLU A 197 -22.62 41.43 -18.23
CA GLU A 197 -24.04 41.57 -17.86
C GLU A 197 -24.43 43.03 -17.58
N ALA A 198 -23.46 43.95 -17.58
CA ALA A 198 -23.66 45.36 -17.27
C ALA A 198 -24.06 46.21 -18.49
N GLU A 199 -24.78 47.31 -18.23
CA GLU A 199 -25.15 48.30 -19.24
C GLU A 199 -23.97 49.25 -19.51
N LYS A 200 -23.45 49.29 -20.73
CA LYS A 200 -22.24 50.06 -21.10
C LYS A 200 -22.61 51.31 -21.90
N GLN A 201 -22.09 52.46 -21.50
CA GLN A 201 -22.15 53.72 -22.25
C GLN A 201 -20.75 54.08 -22.77
N GLY A 202 -20.68 54.34 -24.09
CA GLY A 202 -19.44 54.61 -24.82
C GLY A 202 -18.63 53.36 -25.15
N ASP A 203 -17.54 53.53 -25.90
CA ASP A 203 -16.73 52.40 -26.39
C ASP A 203 -15.73 51.92 -25.33
N TRP A 204 -15.85 50.65 -24.93
CA TRP A 204 -14.95 49.98 -23.98
C TRP A 204 -14.13 48.89 -24.67
N LYS A 205 -12.89 48.68 -24.21
CA LYS A 205 -12.01 47.62 -24.73
C LYS A 205 -11.93 46.44 -23.77
N ASP A 206 -12.17 45.24 -24.27
CA ASP A 206 -11.96 43.99 -23.54
C ASP A 206 -10.46 43.67 -23.33
N SER A 207 -10.13 43.08 -22.19
CA SER A 207 -8.78 42.64 -21.86
C SER A 207 -8.77 41.44 -20.92
N THR A 208 -7.71 40.65 -21.02
CA THR A 208 -7.37 39.55 -20.09
C THR A 208 -5.92 39.67 -19.61
N TYR A 209 -5.29 40.84 -19.83
CA TYR A 209 -3.87 41.04 -19.61
C TYR A 209 -3.47 40.90 -18.14
N SER A 210 -4.24 41.51 -17.23
CA SER A 210 -4.13 41.23 -15.80
C SER A 210 -4.92 39.97 -15.47
N PRO A 211 -4.37 38.96 -14.79
CA PRO A 211 -5.09 37.72 -14.54
C PRO A 211 -6.20 37.85 -13.49
N ASN A 212 -6.19 38.89 -12.66
CA ASN A 212 -7.10 39.08 -11.52
C ASN A 212 -8.44 39.69 -11.97
N TYR A 213 -9.31 38.87 -12.55
CA TYR A 213 -10.66 39.25 -12.94
C TYR A 213 -11.70 38.18 -12.62
N VAL A 214 -12.96 38.59 -12.68
CA VAL A 214 -14.14 37.73 -12.56
C VAL A 214 -14.61 37.31 -13.95
N GLY A 215 -15.16 36.09 -14.05
CA GLY A 215 -15.69 35.57 -15.29
C GLY A 215 -14.58 35.29 -16.32
N SER A 216 -14.55 36.08 -17.39
CA SER A 216 -13.80 35.75 -18.62
C SER A 216 -12.95 36.89 -19.19
N GLY A 217 -12.94 38.04 -18.52
CA GLY A 217 -12.10 39.18 -18.81
C GLY A 217 -12.57 40.39 -18.01
N TYR A 218 -12.01 41.56 -18.31
CA TYR A 218 -12.49 42.84 -17.81
C TYR A 218 -12.43 43.85 -18.96
N ILE A 219 -13.06 45.01 -18.77
CA ILE A 219 -13.02 46.10 -19.75
C ILE A 219 -12.25 47.31 -19.24
N HIS A 220 -11.73 48.11 -20.16
CA HIS A 220 -11.07 49.38 -19.86
C HIS A 220 -11.40 50.47 -20.87
N ASP A 221 -11.24 51.72 -20.45
CA ASP A 221 -11.59 52.92 -21.22
C ASP A 221 -10.59 53.29 -22.32
N ASP A 222 -9.47 52.56 -22.40
CA ASP A 222 -8.29 52.86 -23.23
C ASP A 222 -7.73 54.28 -23.04
N ARG A 223 -7.98 54.88 -21.87
CA ARG A 223 -7.65 56.28 -21.56
C ARG A 223 -8.27 57.29 -22.54
N MET A 224 -9.41 56.94 -23.15
CA MET A 224 -10.16 57.78 -24.08
C MET A 224 -11.60 58.01 -23.60
N GLY A 225 -12.24 59.09 -24.04
CA GLY A 225 -13.64 59.40 -23.71
C GLY A 225 -13.88 59.68 -22.22
N LYS A 226 -12.94 60.39 -21.58
CA LYS A 226 -13.02 60.76 -20.15
C LYS A 226 -14.24 61.63 -19.89
N GLY A 227 -15.08 61.20 -18.96
CA GLY A 227 -16.34 61.87 -18.62
C GLY A 227 -17.51 61.55 -19.55
N GLU A 228 -17.29 60.75 -20.60
CA GLU A 228 -18.32 60.35 -21.56
C GLU A 228 -18.70 58.87 -21.44
N LYS A 229 -17.85 58.06 -20.78
CA LYS A 229 -18.04 56.62 -20.61
C LYS A 229 -18.50 56.27 -19.20
N SER A 230 -19.42 55.31 -19.11
CA SER A 230 -19.89 54.73 -17.86
C SER A 230 -20.28 53.26 -18.03
N VAL A 231 -20.29 52.50 -16.94
CA VAL A 231 -20.80 51.11 -16.88
C VAL A 231 -21.73 51.00 -15.68
N THR A 232 -22.95 50.53 -15.91
CA THR A 232 -24.00 50.41 -14.89
C THR A 232 -24.31 48.96 -14.59
N PHE A 233 -24.11 48.56 -13.34
CA PHE A 233 -24.40 47.23 -12.81
C PHE A 233 -25.72 47.24 -12.06
N ARG A 234 -26.65 46.35 -12.46
CA ARG A 234 -27.97 46.20 -11.82
C ARG A 234 -28.12 44.79 -11.25
N PRO A 235 -28.00 44.59 -9.93
CA PRO A 235 -28.12 43.27 -9.32
C PRO A 235 -29.57 42.78 -9.29
N LYS A 236 -29.76 41.47 -9.44
CA LYS A 236 -31.04 40.81 -9.17
C LYS A 236 -31.12 40.44 -7.69
N LEU A 237 -31.37 41.43 -6.83
CA LEU A 237 -31.50 41.22 -5.38
C LEU A 237 -32.66 40.27 -5.06
N THR A 238 -32.39 39.27 -4.22
CA THR A 238 -33.39 38.24 -3.83
C THR A 238 -34.07 38.52 -2.50
N ALA A 239 -33.58 39.49 -1.73
CA ALA A 239 -34.15 39.94 -0.46
C ALA A 239 -33.85 41.43 -0.22
N ALA A 240 -34.73 42.11 0.53
CA ALA A 240 -34.43 43.43 1.09
C ALA A 240 -33.50 43.27 2.31
N GLY A 241 -32.60 44.22 2.52
CA GLY A 241 -31.67 44.18 3.66
C GLY A 241 -30.42 45.03 3.49
N MET A 242 -29.49 44.87 4.42
CA MET A 242 -28.16 45.46 4.35
C MET A 242 -27.25 44.58 3.49
N TYR A 243 -26.55 45.21 2.55
CA TYR A 243 -25.56 44.54 1.71
C TYR A 243 -24.25 45.29 1.80
N GLU A 244 -23.14 44.56 1.91
CA GLU A 244 -21.84 45.11 1.57
C GLU A 244 -21.68 45.09 0.05
N VAL A 245 -21.40 46.24 -0.54
CA VAL A 245 -21.20 46.38 -1.98
C VAL A 245 -19.71 46.47 -2.25
N ARG A 246 -19.22 45.64 -3.16
CA ARG A 246 -17.79 45.54 -3.51
C ARG A 246 -17.62 45.66 -5.01
N ILE A 247 -16.55 46.32 -5.45
CA ILE A 247 -16.15 46.34 -6.86
C ILE A 247 -14.96 45.42 -7.07
N SER A 248 -14.96 44.73 -8.20
CA SER A 248 -13.81 43.99 -8.69
C SER A 248 -13.02 44.84 -9.66
N TYR A 249 -11.70 44.84 -9.53
CA TYR A 249 -10.79 45.37 -10.53
C TYR A 249 -9.40 44.76 -10.35
N ALA A 250 -8.72 44.53 -11.47
CA ALA A 250 -7.28 44.35 -11.45
C ALA A 250 -6.65 45.73 -11.15
N GLY A 251 -5.84 45.84 -10.09
CA GLY A 251 -5.15 47.09 -9.72
C GLY A 251 -3.65 47.08 -10.04
N SER A 252 -3.11 48.16 -10.63
CA SER A 252 -1.70 48.28 -11.07
C SER A 252 -1.33 49.72 -11.43
N GLY A 253 -0.03 50.01 -11.45
CA GLY A 253 0.50 51.28 -11.97
C GLY A 253 0.01 51.56 -13.39
N GLY A 254 -0.48 52.79 -13.61
CA GLY A 254 -1.09 53.25 -14.88
C GLY A 254 -2.62 53.34 -14.87
N ARG A 255 -3.28 52.86 -13.81
CA ARG A 255 -4.73 53.02 -13.56
C ARG A 255 -5.01 54.30 -12.77
N SER A 256 -6.22 54.83 -12.91
CA SER A 256 -6.63 56.05 -12.23
C SER A 256 -6.71 55.85 -10.71
N THR A 257 -6.30 56.86 -9.96
CA THR A 257 -6.31 56.88 -8.50
C THR A 257 -7.66 57.33 -7.91
N ARG A 258 -8.62 57.69 -8.77
CA ARG A 258 -9.82 58.42 -8.38
C ARG A 258 -11.02 58.07 -9.25
N VAL A 259 -11.22 56.78 -9.51
CA VAL A 259 -12.35 56.30 -10.31
C VAL A 259 -13.66 56.55 -9.56
N PRO A 260 -14.58 57.37 -10.11
CA PRO A 260 -15.85 57.62 -9.46
C PRO A 260 -16.81 56.44 -9.61
N VAL A 261 -17.34 55.99 -8.48
CA VAL A 261 -18.36 54.95 -8.39
C VAL A 261 -19.55 55.50 -7.63
N THR A 262 -20.72 55.52 -8.28
CA THR A 262 -21.99 55.95 -7.68
C THR A 262 -22.83 54.72 -7.34
N ILE A 263 -23.33 54.65 -6.12
CA ILE A 263 -24.18 53.57 -5.61
C ILE A 263 -25.56 54.17 -5.35
N THR A 264 -26.58 53.70 -6.07
CA THR A 264 -27.99 54.02 -5.81
C THR A 264 -28.58 52.96 -4.89
N HIS A 265 -29.06 53.37 -3.71
CA HIS A 265 -29.61 52.50 -2.67
C HIS A 265 -30.87 53.13 -2.06
N ALA A 266 -31.50 52.47 -1.06
CA ALA A 266 -32.79 52.89 -0.52
C ALA A 266 -32.78 54.29 0.12
N ASP A 267 -31.63 54.76 0.57
CA ASP A 267 -31.47 56.02 1.32
C ASP A 267 -30.90 57.17 0.46
N GLY A 268 -30.77 56.96 -0.86
CA GLY A 268 -30.27 57.95 -1.82
C GLY A 268 -29.18 57.41 -2.75
N GLU A 269 -28.27 58.30 -3.15
CA GLU A 269 -27.08 57.97 -3.93
C GLU A 269 -25.83 58.39 -3.15
N ASP A 270 -24.87 57.47 -3.04
CA ASP A 270 -23.54 57.74 -2.50
C ASP A 270 -22.49 57.64 -3.60
N ARG A 271 -21.48 58.51 -3.54
CA ARG A 271 -20.39 58.55 -4.53
C ARG A 271 -19.05 58.35 -3.86
N VAL A 272 -18.35 57.27 -4.24
CA VAL A 272 -17.05 56.87 -3.72
C VAL A 272 -15.98 57.01 -4.81
N LEU A 273 -14.81 57.53 -4.46
CA LEU A 273 -13.64 57.55 -5.35
C LEU A 273 -12.74 56.36 -5.04
N VAL A 274 -12.44 55.54 -6.05
CA VAL A 274 -11.65 54.32 -5.88
C VAL A 274 -10.28 54.44 -6.54
N ASP A 275 -9.22 54.16 -5.77
CA ASP A 275 -7.85 54.08 -6.26
C ASP A 275 -7.57 52.72 -6.91
N GLN A 276 -7.60 52.68 -8.25
CA GLN A 276 -7.28 51.48 -9.02
C GLN A 276 -5.78 51.31 -9.32
N SER A 277 -4.93 52.26 -8.90
CA SER A 277 -3.48 52.16 -9.08
C SER A 277 -2.84 51.07 -8.22
N LYS A 278 -3.55 50.65 -7.15
CA LYS A 278 -3.15 49.59 -6.23
C LYS A 278 -4.05 48.37 -6.41
N PRO A 279 -3.56 47.14 -6.19
CA PRO A 279 -4.41 45.95 -6.16
C PRO A 279 -5.59 46.15 -5.20
N ALA A 280 -6.76 45.65 -5.59
CA ALA A 280 -7.93 45.65 -4.73
C ALA A 280 -7.63 44.85 -3.43
N SER A 281 -8.09 45.32 -2.29
CA SER A 281 -7.57 44.89 -1.00
C SER A 281 -8.08 43.53 -0.51
N ILE A 282 -9.23 43.09 -1.01
CA ILE A 282 -9.84 41.81 -0.67
C ILE A 282 -9.38 40.77 -1.69
N GLU A 283 -8.49 39.88 -1.24
CA GLU A 283 -7.87 38.80 -2.04
C GLU A 283 -7.12 39.26 -3.31
N GLY A 284 -6.87 40.57 -3.50
CA GLY A 284 -6.31 41.08 -4.75
C GLY A 284 -7.33 41.24 -5.89
N LEU A 285 -8.64 41.15 -5.57
CA LEU A 285 -9.74 41.16 -6.53
C LEU A 285 -10.81 42.20 -6.20
N PHE A 286 -11.31 42.23 -4.97
CA PHE A 286 -12.42 43.09 -4.56
C PHE A 286 -11.98 44.27 -3.69
N HIS A 287 -12.71 45.37 -3.78
CA HIS A 287 -12.62 46.52 -2.88
C HIS A 287 -14.01 46.85 -2.37
N SER A 288 -14.16 47.05 -1.06
CA SER A 288 -15.44 47.41 -0.46
C SER A 288 -15.77 48.88 -0.70
N LEU A 289 -16.97 49.14 -1.20
CA LEU A 289 -17.52 50.50 -1.34
C LEU A 289 -18.28 50.94 -0.08
N GLY A 290 -18.52 50.02 0.85
CA GLY A 290 -19.32 50.25 2.05
C GLY A 290 -20.54 49.34 2.16
N GLN A 291 -21.36 49.62 3.17
CA GLN A 291 -22.59 48.88 3.46
C GLN A 291 -23.80 49.76 3.18
N PHE A 292 -24.74 49.23 2.39
CA PHE A 292 -25.89 49.98 1.92
C PHE A 292 -27.18 49.16 2.09
N ARG A 293 -28.27 49.87 2.35
CA ARG A 293 -29.60 49.28 2.52
C ARG A 293 -30.34 49.25 1.19
N PHE A 294 -30.88 48.10 0.81
CA PHE A 294 -31.67 47.95 -0.42
C PHE A 294 -33.07 47.41 -0.10
N GLU A 295 -34.11 48.07 -0.64
CA GLU A 295 -35.52 47.69 -0.43
C GLU A 295 -36.15 46.99 -1.64
N SER A 296 -35.65 47.25 -2.86
CA SER A 296 -36.17 46.68 -4.11
C SER A 296 -35.06 46.44 -5.15
N PRO A 297 -35.12 45.37 -5.96
CA PRO A 297 -34.16 45.12 -7.04
C PRO A 297 -34.12 46.24 -8.09
N GLU A 298 -35.25 46.94 -8.30
CA GLU A 298 -35.35 48.00 -9.31
C GLU A 298 -34.63 49.29 -8.92
N GLN A 299 -34.28 49.44 -7.63
CA GLN A 299 -33.61 50.62 -7.09
C GLN A 299 -32.08 50.48 -7.04
N ALA A 300 -31.55 49.26 -7.06
CA ALA A 300 -30.13 49.01 -6.89
C ALA A 300 -29.37 49.25 -8.22
N ALA A 301 -28.46 50.22 -8.22
CA ALA A 301 -27.55 50.44 -9.34
C ALA A 301 -26.16 50.85 -8.84
N VAL A 302 -25.12 50.32 -9.46
CA VAL A 302 -23.74 50.78 -9.26
C VAL A 302 -23.20 51.25 -10.59
N VAL A 303 -22.84 52.53 -10.67
CA VAL A 303 -22.36 53.19 -11.89
C VAL A 303 -20.89 53.52 -11.73
N ILE A 304 -20.04 52.95 -12.57
CA ILE A 304 -18.61 53.28 -12.64
C ILE A 304 -18.41 54.23 -13.83
N ALA A 305 -17.96 55.45 -13.56
CA ALA A 305 -17.80 56.49 -14.58
C ALA A 305 -16.33 56.85 -14.79
N THR A 306 -16.07 57.59 -15.87
CA THR A 306 -14.71 58.02 -16.26
C THR A 306 -14.43 59.50 -16.00
N ASP A 307 -15.37 60.24 -15.39
CA ASP A 307 -15.20 61.67 -15.17
C ASP A 307 -14.11 61.97 -14.12
N GLY A 308 -13.21 62.90 -14.44
CA GLY A 308 -12.10 63.28 -13.55
C GLY A 308 -10.99 62.24 -13.39
N THR A 309 -10.86 61.29 -14.34
CA THR A 309 -9.87 60.19 -14.32
C THR A 309 -8.71 60.38 -15.32
N ASP A 310 -8.32 61.62 -15.61
CA ASP A 310 -7.26 61.96 -16.59
C ASP A 310 -5.86 61.38 -16.22
N ASP A 311 -5.71 60.98 -14.95
CA ASP A 311 -4.51 60.43 -14.35
C ASP A 311 -4.20 58.98 -14.74
N GLY A 312 -5.16 58.20 -15.27
CA GLY A 312 -4.89 56.82 -15.68
C GLY A 312 -6.04 56.10 -16.37
N HIS A 313 -5.90 54.78 -16.58
CA HIS A 313 -6.96 53.92 -17.12
C HIS A 313 -8.06 53.67 -16.08
N VAL A 314 -9.31 53.55 -16.53
CA VAL A 314 -10.43 53.05 -15.72
C VAL A 314 -10.68 51.59 -16.09
N ILE A 315 -10.63 50.70 -15.11
CA ILE A 315 -10.90 49.28 -15.23
C ILE A 315 -12.27 48.98 -14.64
N VAL A 316 -13.04 48.15 -15.33
CA VAL A 316 -14.34 47.67 -14.86
C VAL A 316 -14.41 46.17 -15.09
N ASP A 317 -14.74 45.40 -14.05
CA ASP A 317 -14.76 43.93 -14.07
C ASP A 317 -16.08 43.38 -13.51
N ALA A 318 -16.36 43.55 -12.21
CA ALA A 318 -17.61 43.06 -11.63
C ALA A 318 -18.02 43.87 -10.39
N VAL A 319 -19.28 43.74 -9.97
CA VAL A 319 -19.78 44.26 -8.69
C VAL A 319 -20.42 43.13 -7.90
N GLN A 320 -20.05 43.00 -6.63
CA GLN A 320 -20.54 41.97 -5.71
C GLN A 320 -21.37 42.60 -4.60
N PHE A 321 -22.53 42.00 -4.31
CA PHE A 321 -23.45 42.36 -3.24
C PHE A 321 -23.51 41.19 -2.25
N LEU A 322 -22.96 41.39 -1.05
CA LEU A 322 -22.96 40.39 0.02
C LEU A 322 -24.00 40.73 1.09
N PRO A 323 -25.02 39.89 1.30
CA PRO A 323 -26.01 40.13 2.35
C PRO A 323 -25.36 40.06 3.73
N GLN A 324 -25.59 41.07 4.56
CA GLN A 324 -25.21 41.08 5.96
C GLN A 324 -26.39 40.51 6.78
N GLY A 325 -26.12 39.52 7.64
CA GLY A 325 -27.16 38.85 8.43
C GLY A 325 -27.96 39.84 9.29
N ALA A 326 -29.24 39.53 9.52
CA ALA A 326 -30.17 40.37 10.29
C ALA A 326 -29.74 40.56 11.76
N ALA A 327 -28.87 41.54 12.00
CA ALA A 327 -28.71 42.32 13.23
C ALA A 327 -27.46 43.21 13.09
N ALA A 328 -27.62 44.42 12.56
CA ALA A 328 -26.67 45.50 12.76
C ALA A 328 -27.46 46.80 12.88
N ALA A 329 -27.31 47.45 14.02
CA ALA A 329 -27.99 48.67 14.41
C ALA A 329 -27.62 49.84 13.48
N GLU A 330 -28.52 50.82 13.41
CA GLU A 330 -28.31 52.13 12.81
C GLU A 330 -26.99 52.75 13.29
N THR A 331 -25.97 52.75 12.44
CA THR A 331 -24.83 53.68 12.55
C THR A 331 -25.15 54.94 11.74
N PRO A 332 -24.92 56.15 12.28
CA PRO A 332 -25.22 57.38 11.56
C PRO A 332 -24.36 57.53 10.30
N LYS A 333 -24.98 58.05 9.23
CA LYS A 333 -24.30 58.64 8.08
C LYS A 333 -23.35 59.73 8.56
N ASP A 334 -22.05 59.48 8.50
CA ASP A 334 -21.04 60.51 8.25
C ASP A 334 -19.74 59.81 7.82
N GLU A 335 -19.32 60.14 6.59
CA GLU A 335 -18.03 59.81 5.94
C GLU A 335 -17.75 58.32 5.65
N ALA A 336 -17.57 57.99 4.36
CA ALA A 336 -17.05 56.69 3.95
C ALA A 336 -15.71 56.42 4.64
N GLU A 337 -15.61 55.31 5.39
CA GLU A 337 -14.36 54.92 6.06
C GLU A 337 -13.20 54.88 5.04
N PRO A 338 -12.03 55.47 5.35
CA PRO A 338 -10.87 55.43 4.47
C PRO A 338 -10.49 53.98 4.13
N GLN A 339 -10.08 53.74 2.88
CA GLN A 339 -9.64 52.42 2.37
C GLN A 339 -8.66 51.68 3.29
N ASP A 340 -7.86 52.41 4.08
CA ASP A 340 -6.89 51.84 5.02
C ASP A 340 -7.54 51.16 6.25
N GLU A 341 -8.72 51.58 6.71
CA GLU A 341 -9.37 51.06 7.92
C GLU A 341 -10.08 49.71 7.69
N ALA A 342 -10.75 49.55 6.54
CA ALA A 342 -11.38 48.28 6.14
C ALA A 342 -10.34 47.17 5.90
N ASP A 343 -9.17 47.55 5.37
CA ASP A 343 -8.03 46.65 5.15
C ASP A 343 -7.41 46.16 6.46
N ASP A 344 -7.43 46.98 7.51
CA ASP A 344 -6.94 46.61 8.82
C ASP A 344 -7.89 45.69 9.59
N ALA A 345 -9.21 45.83 9.40
CA ALA A 345 -10.20 44.93 9.98
C ALA A 345 -10.08 43.48 9.44
N GLU A 346 -9.84 43.31 8.14
CA GLU A 346 -9.67 41.97 7.54
C GLU A 346 -8.32 41.34 7.92
N LYS A 347 -7.23 42.14 8.00
CA LYS A 347 -5.94 41.66 8.54
C LYS A 347 -6.09 41.13 9.96
N GLN A 348 -6.89 41.80 10.80
CA GLN A 348 -7.16 41.36 12.17
C GLN A 348 -7.94 40.03 12.19
N ARG A 349 -8.99 39.88 11.37
CA ARG A 349 -9.75 38.62 11.25
C ARG A 349 -8.88 37.44 10.81
N LEU A 350 -8.02 37.66 9.81
CA LEU A 350 -7.08 36.63 9.34
C LEU A 350 -6.05 36.27 10.42
N ALA A 351 -5.54 37.25 11.18
CA ALA A 351 -4.62 37.02 12.29
C ALA A 351 -5.28 36.21 13.43
N GLU A 352 -6.53 36.52 13.78
CA GLU A 352 -7.30 35.76 14.77
C GLU A 352 -7.58 34.33 14.31
N ARG A 353 -7.97 34.17 13.04
CA ARG A 353 -8.21 32.84 12.45
C ARG A 353 -6.94 32.00 12.43
N ARG A 354 -5.80 32.62 12.11
CA ARG A 354 -4.48 31.98 12.15
C ARG A 354 -4.15 31.50 13.56
N LYS A 355 -4.26 32.38 14.55
CA LYS A 355 -4.01 32.05 15.97
C LYS A 355 -4.89 30.90 16.45
N THR A 356 -6.17 30.90 16.06
CA THR A 356 -7.13 29.83 16.39
C THR A 356 -6.69 28.49 15.79
N LEU A 357 -6.32 28.46 14.50
CA LEU A 357 -5.85 27.24 13.84
C LEU A 357 -4.54 26.73 14.42
N GLU A 358 -3.59 27.62 14.75
CA GLU A 358 -2.32 27.26 15.39
C GLU A 358 -2.54 26.64 16.78
N GLN A 359 -3.46 27.20 17.59
CA GLN A 359 -3.84 26.63 18.88
C GLN A 359 -4.52 25.26 18.73
N GLN A 360 -5.43 25.11 17.76
CA GLN A 360 -6.11 23.84 17.49
C GLN A 360 -5.12 22.75 17.05
N ILE A 361 -4.17 23.07 16.16
CA ILE A 361 -3.12 22.14 15.73
C ILE A 361 -2.27 21.71 16.92
N LYS A 362 -1.83 22.66 17.76
CA LYS A 362 -1.02 22.36 18.94
C LYS A 362 -1.75 21.42 19.90
N GLN A 363 -3.05 21.65 20.13
CA GLN A 363 -3.86 20.79 20.99
C GLN A 363 -4.00 19.38 20.39
N LEU A 364 -4.38 19.27 19.12
CA LEU A 364 -4.53 17.97 18.44
C LEU A 364 -3.21 17.20 18.36
N GLU A 365 -2.07 17.87 18.22
CA GLU A 365 -0.75 17.23 18.27
C GLU A 365 -0.43 16.68 19.66
N ALA A 366 -0.80 17.41 20.72
CA ALA A 366 -0.64 16.94 22.10
C ALA A 366 -1.55 15.74 22.39
N ASP A 367 -2.82 15.80 21.98
CA ASP A 367 -3.79 14.72 22.14
C ASP A 367 -3.36 13.46 21.36
N LEU A 368 -2.87 13.65 20.12
CA LEU A 368 -2.32 12.56 19.31
C LEU A 368 -1.09 11.93 19.97
N ALA A 369 -0.20 12.74 20.54
CA ALA A 369 0.99 12.25 21.22
C ALA A 369 0.64 11.48 22.50
N GLU A 370 -0.36 11.92 23.26
CA GLU A 370 -0.82 11.22 24.46
C GLU A 370 -1.54 9.91 24.10
N LEU A 371 -2.43 9.95 23.10
CA LEU A 371 -3.10 8.75 22.62
C LEU A 371 -2.10 7.68 22.16
N LYS A 372 -1.06 8.07 21.41
CA LYS A 372 0.01 7.15 20.97
C LYS A 372 0.76 6.46 22.11
N LYS A 373 0.84 7.05 23.31
CA LYS A 373 1.45 6.39 24.48
C LYS A 373 0.55 5.30 25.07
N GLN A 374 -0.75 5.42 24.87
CA GLN A 374 -1.77 4.49 25.37
C GLN A 374 -2.11 3.40 24.33
N ALA A 375 -1.28 3.25 23.30
CA ALA A 375 -1.47 2.26 22.25
C ALA A 375 -1.50 0.84 22.84
N PRO A 376 -2.56 0.04 22.57
CA PRO A 376 -2.57 -1.37 22.88
C PRO A 376 -1.41 -2.09 22.18
N PRO A 377 -0.94 -3.24 22.70
CA PRO A 377 0.06 -4.06 22.01
C PRO A 377 -0.39 -4.34 20.57
N PRO A 378 0.49 -4.26 19.55
CA PRO A 378 0.09 -4.53 18.18
C PRO A 378 -0.30 -6.00 18.00
N ALA A 379 -1.22 -6.27 17.07
CA ALA A 379 -1.57 -7.64 16.72
C ALA A 379 -0.31 -8.44 16.31
N PRO A 380 -0.12 -9.66 16.83
CA PRO A 380 1.00 -10.49 16.45
C PRO A 380 0.91 -10.85 14.96
N MET A 381 2.03 -10.71 14.25
CA MET A 381 2.12 -11.06 12.83
C MET A 381 2.99 -12.31 12.65
N ALA A 382 2.69 -13.09 11.61
CA ALA A 382 3.54 -14.17 11.12
C ALA A 382 4.03 -13.88 9.70
N MET A 383 5.26 -14.26 9.40
CA MET A 383 5.71 -14.40 8.00
C MET A 383 5.08 -15.70 7.48
N ALA A 384 4.05 -15.55 6.66
CA ALA A 384 3.25 -16.66 6.18
C ALA A 384 2.90 -16.45 4.71
N ALA A 385 2.87 -17.54 3.97
CA ALA A 385 2.44 -17.55 2.57
C ALA A 385 0.94 -17.20 2.46
N ALA A 386 0.56 -16.78 1.26
CA ALA A 386 -0.84 -16.64 0.86
C ALA A 386 -0.95 -16.89 -0.64
N ASP A 387 -1.97 -17.61 -1.07
CA ASP A 387 -2.26 -17.75 -2.50
C ASP A 387 -2.77 -16.42 -3.08
N ILE A 388 -2.58 -16.24 -4.39
CA ILE A 388 -3.19 -15.11 -5.13
C ILE A 388 -4.67 -15.40 -5.42
N ASP A 389 -5.47 -14.36 -5.59
CA ASP A 389 -6.93 -14.48 -5.78
C ASP A 389 -7.30 -15.23 -7.07
N GLU A 390 -6.51 -15.06 -8.13
CA GLU A 390 -6.71 -15.70 -9.43
C GLU A 390 -5.48 -16.51 -9.85
N PRO A 391 -5.34 -17.76 -9.34
CA PRO A 391 -4.28 -18.66 -9.77
C PRO A 391 -4.43 -19.01 -11.25
N THR A 392 -3.33 -19.04 -11.98
CA THR A 392 -3.32 -19.44 -13.40
C THR A 392 -2.20 -20.41 -13.68
N ASP A 393 -2.35 -21.14 -14.79
CA ASP A 393 -1.22 -21.83 -15.40
C ASP A 393 -0.12 -20.84 -15.79
N PHE A 394 1.07 -21.37 -15.99
CA PHE A 394 2.23 -20.57 -16.34
C PHE A 394 2.71 -20.91 -17.76
N VAL A 395 3.87 -20.39 -18.14
CA VAL A 395 4.48 -20.63 -19.44
C VAL A 395 5.87 -21.21 -19.24
N GLN A 396 6.30 -22.05 -20.15
CA GLN A 396 7.70 -22.47 -20.19
C GLN A 396 8.57 -21.28 -20.59
N LEU A 397 9.54 -20.89 -19.76
CA LEU A 397 10.50 -19.85 -20.13
C LEU A 397 11.65 -20.44 -20.93
N ILE A 398 11.88 -19.92 -22.13
CA ILE A 398 12.93 -20.42 -23.02
C ILE A 398 14.30 -20.16 -22.38
N ARG A 399 15.01 -21.23 -22.03
CA ARG A 399 16.29 -21.19 -21.30
C ARG A 399 16.19 -20.48 -19.95
N GLY A 400 15.04 -20.55 -19.27
CA GLY A 400 14.84 -19.95 -17.95
C GLY A 400 14.75 -18.42 -17.94
N ASN A 401 14.68 -17.78 -19.11
CA ASN A 401 14.66 -16.32 -19.25
C ASN A 401 13.21 -15.80 -19.20
N HIS A 402 12.86 -15.05 -18.15
CA HIS A 402 11.51 -14.49 -17.97
C HIS A 402 11.08 -13.51 -19.06
N ASN A 403 12.02 -12.96 -19.84
CA ASN A 403 11.71 -12.13 -21.00
C ASN A 403 11.44 -12.93 -22.29
N ARG A 404 11.49 -14.27 -22.22
CA ARG A 404 11.26 -15.17 -23.35
C ARG A 404 10.22 -16.24 -22.98
N PRO A 405 8.93 -15.85 -22.84
CA PRO A 405 7.86 -16.81 -22.64
C PRO A 405 7.72 -17.73 -23.86
N GLY A 406 7.48 -19.01 -23.59
CA GLY A 406 7.15 -20.05 -24.57
C GLY A 406 5.72 -20.53 -24.37
N ASP A 407 5.51 -21.83 -24.58
CA ASP A 407 4.17 -22.42 -24.56
C ASP A 407 3.55 -22.47 -23.15
N PRO A 408 2.22 -22.36 -23.03
CA PRO A 408 1.52 -22.58 -21.76
C PRO A 408 1.78 -23.97 -21.19
N VAL A 409 1.96 -24.03 -19.88
CA VAL A 409 2.19 -25.26 -19.13
C VAL A 409 1.16 -25.33 -17.99
N PRO A 410 0.25 -26.32 -18.04
CA PRO A 410 -0.65 -26.59 -16.93
C PRO A 410 0.11 -26.85 -15.65
N ARG A 411 -0.41 -26.37 -14.52
CA ARG A 411 0.10 -26.72 -13.21
C ARG A 411 0.05 -28.23 -13.01
N GLY A 412 1.08 -28.78 -12.39
CA GLY A 412 1.24 -30.22 -12.25
C GLY A 412 2.53 -30.61 -11.52
N PHE A 413 2.73 -31.92 -11.38
CA PHE A 413 3.79 -32.51 -10.56
C PHE A 413 4.86 -33.20 -11.41
N LEU A 414 5.83 -33.83 -10.76
CA LEU A 414 6.88 -34.61 -11.41
C LEU A 414 6.31 -35.92 -11.97
N GLN A 415 6.15 -36.01 -13.29
CA GLN A 415 5.52 -37.15 -13.95
C GLN A 415 6.28 -38.46 -13.69
N VAL A 416 7.61 -38.40 -13.58
CA VAL A 416 8.46 -39.57 -13.28
C VAL A 416 8.15 -40.21 -11.92
N ALA A 417 7.61 -39.46 -10.96
CA ALA A 417 7.35 -39.92 -9.61
C ALA A 417 5.87 -40.30 -9.38
N MET A 418 5.03 -40.25 -10.42
CA MET A 418 3.62 -40.66 -10.37
C MET A 418 3.52 -42.16 -10.67
N ARG A 419 2.73 -42.91 -9.87
CA ARG A 419 2.64 -44.38 -9.95
C ARG A 419 1.35 -44.89 -10.58
N SER A 420 0.32 -44.06 -10.78
CA SER A 420 -1.02 -44.51 -11.21
C SER A 420 -1.83 -43.42 -11.95
N GLU A 421 -2.83 -43.82 -12.76
CA GLU A 421 -3.89 -42.92 -13.27
C GLU A 421 -4.71 -42.27 -12.13
N SER A 422 -4.65 -42.82 -10.91
CA SER A 422 -5.20 -42.21 -9.68
C SER A 422 -4.38 -41.03 -9.14
N ASP A 423 -3.24 -40.72 -9.76
CA ASP A 423 -2.46 -39.49 -9.52
C ASP A 423 -2.90 -38.33 -10.45
N ASP A 424 -4.00 -38.46 -11.19
CA ASP A 424 -4.69 -37.35 -11.87
C ASP A 424 -5.28 -36.38 -10.83
N VAL A 425 -4.39 -35.71 -10.11
CA VAL A 425 -4.76 -34.66 -9.17
C VAL A 425 -5.12 -33.43 -10.00
N ALA A 426 -6.42 -33.31 -10.27
CA ALA A 426 -6.97 -32.20 -11.03
C ALA A 426 -6.85 -30.91 -10.23
N ILE A 427 -5.87 -30.07 -10.60
CA ILE A 427 -5.77 -28.70 -10.09
C ILE A 427 -6.80 -27.86 -10.83
N THR A 428 -7.88 -27.46 -10.15
CA THR A 428 -8.90 -26.63 -10.78
C THR A 428 -8.37 -25.21 -11.03
N PRO A 429 -8.98 -24.44 -11.96
CA PRO A 429 -8.54 -23.06 -12.24
C PRO A 429 -8.48 -22.16 -11.00
N HIS A 430 -9.34 -22.39 -10.00
CA HIS A 430 -9.43 -21.57 -8.78
C HIS A 430 -8.50 -22.00 -7.65
N GLN A 431 -7.77 -23.11 -7.81
CA GLN A 431 -6.81 -23.58 -6.82
C GLN A 431 -5.40 -23.23 -7.27
N SER A 432 -4.49 -22.89 -6.34
CA SER A 432 -3.08 -22.72 -6.69
C SER A 432 -2.40 -24.02 -7.12
N GLY A 433 -2.88 -25.17 -6.64
CA GLY A 433 -2.20 -26.46 -6.74
C GLY A 433 -1.29 -26.78 -5.56
N ARG A 434 -1.16 -25.86 -4.57
CA ARG A 434 -0.21 -26.00 -3.47
C ARG A 434 -0.66 -27.03 -2.43
N LEU A 435 -1.95 -27.08 -2.12
CA LEU A 435 -2.50 -28.11 -1.23
C LEU A 435 -2.40 -29.49 -1.87
N GLU A 436 -2.72 -29.57 -3.16
CA GLU A 436 -2.66 -30.78 -3.98
C GLU A 436 -1.23 -31.31 -4.05
N LEU A 437 -0.25 -30.44 -4.33
CA LEU A 437 1.17 -30.77 -4.30
C LEU A 437 1.60 -31.28 -2.91
N ALA A 438 1.17 -30.60 -1.86
CA ALA A 438 1.51 -30.96 -0.49
C ALA A 438 0.98 -32.35 -0.09
N GLN A 439 -0.27 -32.66 -0.47
CA GLN A 439 -0.88 -33.97 -0.27
C GLN A 439 -0.20 -35.06 -1.10
N TRP A 440 0.16 -34.78 -2.35
CA TRP A 440 0.89 -35.73 -3.20
C TRP A 440 2.29 -36.03 -2.65
N ILE A 441 3.03 -35.02 -2.17
CA ILE A 441 4.33 -35.22 -1.52
C ILE A 441 4.17 -36.05 -0.23
N ALA A 442 3.14 -35.76 0.57
CA ALA A 442 2.86 -36.45 1.83
C ALA A 442 2.15 -37.81 1.66
N SER A 443 1.87 -38.25 0.44
CA SER A 443 1.19 -39.51 0.17
C SER A 443 2.08 -40.71 0.51
N ALA A 444 1.48 -41.76 1.07
CA ALA A 444 2.14 -43.05 1.27
C ALA A 444 2.55 -43.73 -0.05
N ASP A 445 1.88 -43.37 -1.15
CA ASP A 445 2.18 -43.88 -2.49
C ASP A 445 3.36 -43.17 -3.15
N ASN A 446 3.76 -41.99 -2.64
CA ASN A 446 4.92 -41.28 -3.13
C ASN A 446 6.20 -42.08 -2.85
N PRO A 447 6.94 -42.51 -3.89
CA PRO A 447 8.07 -43.41 -3.71
C PRO A 447 9.31 -42.72 -3.13
N LEU A 448 9.37 -41.38 -3.12
CA LEU A 448 10.57 -40.64 -2.74
C LEU A 448 10.52 -40.18 -1.28
N THR A 449 9.39 -39.62 -0.84
CA THR A 449 9.28 -38.91 0.44
C THR A 449 9.73 -39.71 1.65
N THR A 450 9.21 -40.94 1.77
CA THR A 450 9.48 -41.81 2.92
C THR A 450 10.93 -42.30 2.94
N ARG A 451 11.49 -42.60 1.76
CA ARG A 451 12.91 -43.00 1.61
C ARG A 451 13.86 -41.86 1.96
N VAL A 452 13.59 -40.66 1.44
CA VAL A 452 14.42 -39.47 1.71
C VAL A 452 14.42 -39.15 3.18
N PHE A 453 13.25 -39.17 3.83
CA PHE A 453 13.16 -38.89 5.26
C PHE A 453 13.80 -39.98 6.11
N ALA A 454 13.56 -41.27 5.82
CA ALA A 454 14.21 -42.37 6.51
C ALA A 454 15.74 -42.31 6.40
N ASN A 455 16.26 -41.98 5.21
CA ASN A 455 17.69 -41.78 5.01
C ASN A 455 18.24 -40.59 5.82
N ARG A 456 17.49 -39.51 5.96
CA ARG A 456 17.89 -38.37 6.80
C ARG A 456 17.90 -38.69 8.28
N VAL A 457 16.87 -39.38 8.79
CA VAL A 457 16.87 -39.84 10.18
C VAL A 457 18.07 -40.75 10.43
N TRP A 458 18.33 -41.68 9.51
CA TRP A 458 19.53 -42.51 9.57
C TRP A 458 20.81 -41.67 9.57
N HIS A 459 20.95 -40.71 8.65
CA HIS A 459 22.11 -39.80 8.58
C HIS A 459 22.33 -39.05 9.88
N TRP A 460 21.28 -38.46 10.47
CA TRP A 460 21.37 -37.74 11.75
C TRP A 460 21.76 -38.63 12.92
N LEU A 461 21.39 -39.92 12.92
CA LEU A 461 21.69 -40.88 13.99
C LEU A 461 23.01 -41.64 13.79
N MET A 462 23.43 -41.84 12.54
CA MET A 462 24.58 -42.65 12.14
C MET A 462 25.70 -41.82 11.50
N GLY A 463 25.56 -40.50 11.37
CA GLY A 463 26.58 -39.59 10.83
C GLY A 463 26.68 -39.59 9.30
N GLU A 464 26.25 -40.65 8.64
CA GLU A 464 26.21 -40.80 7.18
C GLU A 464 24.92 -41.48 6.77
N GLY A 465 24.30 -41.04 5.66
CA GLY A 465 23.10 -41.67 5.11
C GLY A 465 23.37 -43.08 4.58
N LEU A 466 22.30 -43.86 4.40
CA LEU A 466 22.34 -45.08 3.58
C LEU A 466 22.62 -44.71 2.11
N VAL A 467 22.02 -43.60 1.67
CA VAL A 467 22.39 -42.80 0.50
C VAL A 467 23.18 -41.59 1.01
N ARG A 468 24.46 -41.49 0.68
CA ARG A 468 25.34 -40.41 1.16
C ARG A 468 25.03 -39.05 0.52
N SER A 469 24.50 -39.05 -0.70
CA SER A 469 23.93 -37.86 -1.35
C SER A 469 22.55 -37.54 -0.78
N VAL A 470 22.50 -37.08 0.47
CA VAL A 470 21.26 -36.94 1.26
C VAL A 470 20.17 -36.10 0.56
N ASP A 471 20.57 -35.13 -0.28
CA ASP A 471 19.66 -34.25 -1.01
C ASP A 471 19.49 -34.61 -2.50
N ASN A 472 20.11 -35.71 -2.97
CA ASN A 472 20.03 -36.16 -4.35
C ASN A 472 19.90 -37.69 -4.45
N PHE A 473 18.69 -38.15 -4.75
CA PHE A 473 18.30 -39.53 -5.00
C PHE A 473 18.14 -39.82 -6.50
N GLY A 474 18.37 -38.81 -7.36
CA GLY A 474 18.38 -38.95 -8.81
C GLY A 474 19.63 -39.69 -9.32
N HIS A 475 19.80 -39.71 -10.63
CA HIS A 475 20.84 -40.47 -11.33
C HIS A 475 22.27 -40.08 -10.94
N LEU A 476 22.49 -38.81 -10.57
CA LEU A 476 23.78 -38.32 -10.07
C LEU A 476 23.99 -38.58 -8.56
N GLY A 477 22.97 -39.06 -7.86
CA GLY A 477 23.06 -39.48 -6.48
C GLY A 477 23.80 -40.80 -6.31
N GLU A 478 24.27 -41.08 -5.11
CA GLU A 478 24.80 -42.38 -4.75
C GLU A 478 23.67 -43.41 -4.60
N ARG A 479 23.93 -44.66 -4.99
CA ARG A 479 23.04 -45.77 -4.66
C ARG A 479 23.07 -46.08 -3.16
N PRO A 480 21.94 -46.50 -2.57
CA PRO A 480 21.91 -46.90 -1.17
C PRO A 480 22.90 -48.04 -0.92
N SER A 481 23.66 -47.94 0.16
CA SER A 481 24.53 -49.03 0.64
C SER A 481 23.73 -50.28 1.03
N HIS A 482 22.49 -50.09 1.52
CA HIS A 482 21.57 -51.15 1.94
C HIS A 482 20.16 -50.82 1.43
N PRO A 483 19.83 -51.14 0.17
CA PRO A 483 18.54 -50.78 -0.43
C PRO A 483 17.35 -51.38 0.33
N GLU A 484 17.43 -52.65 0.74
CA GLU A 484 16.35 -53.33 1.46
C GLU A 484 16.11 -52.72 2.84
N LEU A 485 17.17 -52.26 3.52
CA LEU A 485 17.06 -51.57 4.80
C LEU A 485 16.39 -50.20 4.64
N LEU A 486 16.74 -49.46 3.58
CA LEU A 486 16.11 -48.18 3.27
C LEU A 486 14.61 -48.35 3.00
N ASP A 487 14.25 -49.33 2.18
CA ASP A 487 12.85 -49.66 1.87
C ASP A 487 12.09 -50.12 3.12
N TYR A 488 12.74 -50.93 3.95
CA TYR A 488 12.19 -51.36 5.24
C TYR A 488 11.88 -50.15 6.13
N LEU A 489 12.85 -49.25 6.38
CA LEU A 489 12.64 -48.08 7.23
C LEU A 489 11.60 -47.11 6.67
N ALA A 490 11.56 -46.93 5.34
CA ALA A 490 10.56 -46.13 4.66
C ALA A 490 9.14 -46.70 4.85
N ALA A 491 8.98 -48.01 4.70
CA ALA A 491 7.69 -48.68 4.94
C ALA A 491 7.29 -48.62 6.43
N ARG A 492 8.25 -48.77 7.35
CA ARG A 492 8.00 -48.68 8.80
C ARG A 492 7.50 -47.32 9.22
N LEU A 493 8.01 -46.23 8.63
CA LEU A 493 7.51 -44.88 8.88
C LEU A 493 6.01 -44.77 8.62
N VAL A 494 5.54 -45.25 7.46
CA VAL A 494 4.11 -45.23 7.10
C VAL A 494 3.30 -46.15 8.02
N GLN A 495 3.79 -47.36 8.31
CA GLN A 495 3.13 -48.31 9.21
C GLN A 495 3.02 -47.84 10.66
N GLN A 496 3.82 -46.85 11.05
CA GLN A 496 3.86 -46.24 12.39
C GLN A 496 3.22 -44.85 12.38
N ASP A 497 2.23 -44.63 11.50
CA ASP A 497 1.48 -43.37 11.39
C ASP A 497 2.39 -42.14 11.23
N TRP A 498 3.49 -42.31 10.47
CA TRP A 498 4.49 -41.28 10.21
C TRP A 498 5.17 -40.70 11.46
N SER A 499 5.20 -41.46 12.57
CA SER A 499 5.89 -41.07 13.81
C SER A 499 7.40 -41.04 13.62
N VAL A 500 7.99 -39.85 13.79
CA VAL A 500 9.44 -39.65 13.74
C VAL A 500 10.10 -40.32 14.94
N LYS A 501 9.49 -40.23 16.14
CA LYS A 501 10.06 -40.84 17.35
C LYS A 501 10.06 -42.36 17.31
N GLN A 502 9.06 -43.00 16.71
CA GLN A 502 9.04 -44.46 16.54
C GLN A 502 10.12 -44.91 15.57
N LEU A 503 10.30 -44.22 14.44
CA LEU A 503 11.38 -44.49 13.50
C LEU A 503 12.76 -44.30 14.16
N VAL A 504 12.96 -43.20 14.89
CA VAL A 504 14.18 -42.96 15.68
C VAL A 504 14.41 -44.09 16.68
N ARG A 505 13.37 -44.47 17.44
CA ARG A 505 13.42 -45.57 18.42
C ARG A 505 13.86 -46.88 17.76
N GLU A 506 13.30 -47.20 16.60
CA GLU A 506 13.63 -48.41 15.85
C GLU A 506 15.11 -48.44 15.44
N VAL A 507 15.65 -47.32 14.96
CA VAL A 507 17.08 -47.20 14.63
C VAL A 507 17.96 -47.31 15.88
N VAL A 508 17.66 -46.58 16.97
CA VAL A 508 18.54 -46.57 18.16
C VAL A 508 18.52 -47.87 18.96
N LEU A 509 17.44 -48.65 18.88
CA LEU A 509 17.36 -49.97 19.50
C LEU A 509 17.97 -51.10 18.65
N SER A 510 18.33 -50.81 17.39
CA SER A 510 18.99 -51.79 16.52
C SER A 510 20.33 -52.27 17.09
N ARG A 511 20.78 -53.46 16.67
CA ARG A 511 22.15 -53.92 16.95
C ARG A 511 23.17 -52.95 16.35
N THR A 512 22.93 -52.48 15.14
CA THR A 512 23.85 -51.64 14.36
C THR A 512 24.14 -50.31 15.06
N TYR A 513 23.13 -49.63 15.61
CA TYR A 513 23.34 -48.39 16.38
C TYR A 513 24.13 -48.64 17.68
N ARG A 514 23.97 -49.82 18.29
CA ARG A 514 24.61 -50.18 19.57
C ARG A 514 26.00 -50.83 19.41
N LEU A 515 26.55 -50.90 18.20
CA LEU A 515 27.90 -51.41 17.98
C LEU A 515 28.94 -50.51 18.67
N ALA A 516 30.06 -51.11 19.08
CA ALA A 516 31.20 -50.32 19.57
C ALA A 516 31.88 -49.57 18.41
N SER A 517 32.58 -48.47 18.72
CA SER A 517 33.46 -47.77 17.76
C SER A 517 34.89 -48.33 17.73
N GLN A 518 35.08 -49.56 18.25
CA GLN A 518 36.37 -50.22 18.28
C GLN A 518 36.86 -50.50 16.86
N HIS A 519 38.17 -50.36 16.64
CA HIS A 519 38.78 -50.70 15.37
C HIS A 519 39.04 -52.21 15.31
N ASP A 520 38.69 -52.81 14.18
CA ASP A 520 39.00 -54.19 13.82
C ASP A 520 39.76 -54.13 12.49
N ALA A 521 40.96 -54.73 12.45
CA ALA A 521 41.84 -54.63 11.29
C ALA A 521 41.28 -55.38 10.07
N ALA A 522 40.69 -56.57 10.28
CA ALA A 522 40.15 -57.38 9.19
C ALA A 522 38.91 -56.71 8.56
N ALA A 523 38.04 -56.13 9.39
CA ALA A 523 36.89 -55.39 8.90
C ALA A 523 37.30 -54.08 8.20
N PHE A 524 38.35 -53.40 8.68
CA PHE A 524 38.87 -52.19 8.05
C PHE A 524 39.50 -52.45 6.68
N ASP A 525 40.19 -53.58 6.51
CA ASP A 525 40.77 -53.95 5.20
C ASP A 525 39.69 -54.20 4.14
N VAL A 526 38.50 -54.65 4.55
CA VAL A 526 37.35 -54.90 3.64
C VAL A 526 36.50 -53.64 3.42
N ASP A 527 36.23 -52.89 4.48
CA ASP A 527 35.34 -51.72 4.46
C ASP A 527 35.94 -50.56 5.28
N PRO A 528 36.98 -49.88 4.75
CA PRO A 528 37.68 -48.83 5.48
C PRO A 528 36.79 -47.61 5.76
N GLU A 529 35.81 -47.37 4.88
CA GLU A 529 34.84 -46.27 5.00
C GLU A 529 33.67 -46.60 5.94
N ASN A 530 33.60 -47.82 6.49
CA ASN A 530 32.50 -48.27 7.33
C ASN A 530 31.12 -48.13 6.64
N ARG A 531 31.06 -48.38 5.33
CA ARG A 531 29.84 -48.34 4.50
C ARG A 531 28.88 -49.48 4.84
N LEU A 532 29.40 -50.65 5.19
CA LEU A 532 28.66 -51.85 5.63
C LEU A 532 28.34 -51.85 7.13
N ARG A 533 28.75 -50.80 7.86
CA ARG A 533 28.41 -50.55 9.28
C ARG A 533 28.86 -51.67 10.22
N TRP A 534 30.13 -52.08 10.13
CA TRP A 534 30.73 -53.04 11.06
C TRP A 534 31.09 -52.45 12.43
N ARG A 535 31.09 -51.11 12.56
CA ARG A 535 31.26 -50.38 13.83
C ARG A 535 30.38 -49.12 13.89
N TYR A 536 30.17 -48.58 15.09
CA TYR A 536 29.53 -47.27 15.24
C TYR A 536 30.51 -46.14 14.87
N PRO A 537 30.11 -45.14 14.05
CA PRO A 537 30.98 -44.06 13.65
C PRO A 537 31.28 -43.12 14.83
N ARG A 538 32.54 -42.71 14.95
CA ARG A 538 32.95 -41.78 16.01
C ARG A 538 32.34 -40.40 15.73
N ARG A 539 31.73 -39.80 16.75
CA ARG A 539 31.21 -38.42 16.71
C ARG A 539 32.11 -37.51 17.51
N ARG A 540 32.36 -36.31 17.00
CA ARG A 540 33.04 -35.25 17.75
C ARG A 540 32.03 -34.68 18.75
N LEU A 541 32.39 -34.68 20.04
CA LEU A 541 31.58 -34.10 21.12
C LEU A 541 31.73 -32.58 21.16
#